data_AF-A0A8T4QDJ7-F1
#
_entry.id   AF-A0A8T4QDJ7-F1
#
_cell.length_a   1.000
_cell.length_b   1.000
_cell.length_c   1.000
_cell.angle_alpha   90.00
_cell.angle_beta   90.00
_cell.angle_gamma   90.00
#
_symmetry.space_group_name_H-M   'P 1'
#
loop_
_entity.id
_entity.type
_entity.pdbx_description
1 polymer ?
#
loop_
_entity_poly.entity_id
_entity_poly.type
_entity_poly.pdbx_seq_one_letter_code
_entity_poly.pdbx_strand_id
1 'polypeptide(L)' 'MSIAHWKPILKSRGRNRKVRSKSFKSVELADAWAKAHNVAKYNLIDLKPNSLNKKIKIEYTE' A
#
# COMPACT_ATOMS: atom_id res chain seq x y z
N MET A 1 14.24 6.75 7.38
CA MET A 1 13.51 6.36 8.61
C MET A 1 12.02 6.40 8.32
N SER A 2 11.37 5.27 8.01
CA SER A 2 9.93 5.28 7.77
C SER A 2 9.20 5.40 9.10
N ILE A 3 8.38 6.44 9.25
CA ILE A 3 7.48 6.61 10.39
C ILE A 3 6.39 5.54 10.26
N ALA A 4 6.69 4.33 10.73
CA ALA A 4 5.66 3.40 11.14
C ALA A 4 4.83 4.17 12.15
N HIS A 5 3.59 4.50 11.80
CA HIS A 5 2.70 5.26 12.67
C HIS A 5 2.38 4.36 13.86
N TRP A 6 3.21 4.41 14.90
CA TRP A 6 2.96 3.71 16.15
C TRP A 6 1.65 4.29 16.66
N LYS A 7 0.61 3.45 16.71
CA LYS A 7 -0.69 3.81 17.29
C LYS A 7 -0.69 3.30 18.73
N PRO A 8 -0.10 4.03 19.70
CA PRO A 8 0.08 3.55 21.08
C PRO A 8 -1.25 3.16 21.72
N ILE A 9 -2.33 3.87 21.38
CA ILE A 9 -3.71 3.60 21.84
C ILE A 9 -4.22 2.21 21.41
N LEU A 10 -3.75 1.67 20.28
CA LEU A 10 -4.14 0.32 19.84
C LEU A 10 -3.32 -0.76 20.54
N LYS A 11 -2.04 -0.50 20.85
CA LYS A 11 -1.18 -1.42 21.60
C LYS A 11 -1.64 -1.56 23.05
N SER A 12 -2.05 -0.46 23.71
CA SER A 12 -2.56 -0.51 25.09
C SER A 12 -3.84 -1.33 25.22
N ARG A 13 -4.62 -1.48 24.14
CA ARG A 13 -5.80 -2.34 24.05
C ARG A 13 -5.49 -3.79 23.63
N GLY A 14 -4.22 -4.21 23.69
CA GLY A 14 -3.78 -5.57 23.33
C GLY A 14 -3.79 -5.89 21.83
N ARG A 15 -4.01 -4.90 20.96
CA ARG A 15 -4.12 -5.12 19.50
C ARG A 15 -2.81 -4.81 18.79
N ASN A 16 -2.01 -5.84 18.54
CA ASN A 16 -0.81 -5.73 17.71
C ASN A 16 -1.16 -5.87 16.21
N ARG A 17 -1.59 -4.78 15.58
CA ARG A 17 -1.95 -4.77 14.15
C ARG A 17 -0.72 -4.60 13.28
N LYS A 18 -0.52 -5.50 12.31
CA LYS A 18 0.46 -5.32 11.22
C LYS A 18 0.10 -4.07 10.42
N VAL A 19 1.12 -3.34 9.96
CA VAL A 19 0.95 -2.18 9.07
C VAL A 19 0.33 -2.69 7.76
N ARG A 20 -0.76 -2.08 7.30
CA ARG A 20 -1.36 -2.43 6.01
C ARG A 20 -0.53 -1.83 4.88
N SER A 21 -0.31 -2.60 3.82
CA SER A 21 0.27 -2.10 2.59
C SER A 21 -0.61 -0.98 2.00
N LYS A 22 0.02 0.00 1.35
CA LYS A 22 -0.70 1.01 0.59
C LYS A 22 -1.43 0.36 -0.59
N SER A 23 -2.60 0.89 -0.89
CA SER A 23 -3.38 0.56 -2.08
C SER A 23 -3.97 1.82 -2.69
N PHE A 24 -4.09 1.85 -4.00
CA PHE A 24 -4.51 3.00 -4.78
C PHE A 24 -5.84 2.74 -5.47
N LYS A 25 -6.56 3.82 -5.80
CA LYS A 25 -7.84 3.77 -6.50
C LYS A 25 -7.70 3.74 -8.01
N SER A 26 -6.53 4.08 -8.55
CA SER A 26 -6.25 4.08 -9.99
C SER A 26 -4.80 3.65 -10.27
N VAL A 27 -4.57 3.20 -11.51
CA VAL A 27 -3.26 2.74 -12.00
C VAL A 27 -2.30 3.92 -12.03
N GLU A 28 -2.75 5.07 -12.51
CA GLU A 28 -1.99 6.31 -12.59
C GLU A 28 -1.46 6.77 -11.22
N LEU A 29 -2.30 6.71 -10.18
CA LEU A 29 -1.88 7.08 -8.83
C LEU A 29 -0.86 6.10 -8.24
N ALA A 30 -1.01 4.80 -8.55
CA ALA A 30 -0.03 3.80 -8.14
C ALA A 30 1.31 4.02 -8.85
N ASP A 31 1.28 4.30 -10.14
CA ASP A 31 2.46 4.55 -10.98
C ASP A 31 3.19 5.84 -10.56
N ALA A 32 2.45 6.93 -10.33
CA ALA A 32 3.01 8.18 -9.84
C ALA A 32 3.67 8.01 -8.46
N TRP A 33 3.06 7.21 -7.58
CA TRP A 33 3.66 6.89 -6.28
C TRP A 33 4.94 6.06 -6.43
N ALA A 34 4.94 5.04 -7.28
CA ALA A 34 6.11 4.20 -7.51
C ALA A 34 7.30 5.02 -8.05
N LYS A 35 7.04 5.90 -9.02
CA LYS A 35 8.03 6.84 -9.57
C LYS A 35 8.57 7.80 -8.52
N ALA A 36 7.70 8.44 -7.73
CA ALA A 36 8.10 9.35 -6.66
C ALA A 36 8.95 8.68 -5.56
N HIS A 37 8.84 7.36 -5.41
CA HIS A 37 9.58 6.57 -4.44
C HIS A 37 10.75 5.79 -5.05
N ASN A 38 11.12 6.06 -6.31
CA ASN A 38 12.23 5.41 -7.04
C ASN A 38 12.14 3.87 -7.04
N VAL A 39 10.93 3.33 -7.19
CA VAL A 39 10.73 1.89 -7.30
C VAL A 39 11.07 1.47 -8.73
N ALA A 40 12.21 0.80 -8.92
CA ALA A 40 12.75 0.49 -10.24
C ALA A 40 11.99 -0.62 -10.98
N LYS A 41 11.49 -1.63 -10.24
CA LYS A 41 10.73 -2.76 -10.78
C LYS A 41 9.53 -3.04 -9.89
N TYR A 42 8.35 -2.96 -10.49
CA TYR A 42 7.11 -3.28 -9.79
C TYR A 42 6.03 -3.76 -10.74
N ASN A 43 5.14 -4.58 -10.19
CA ASN A 43 3.91 -5.00 -10.82
C ASN A 43 2.73 -4.28 -10.17
N LEU A 44 1.74 -3.91 -10.99
CA LEU A 44 0.49 -3.33 -10.55
C LEU A 44 -0.59 -4.42 -10.57
N ILE A 45 -1.09 -4.75 -9.39
CA ILE A 45 -2.10 -5.81 -9.22
C ILE A 45 -3.39 -5.19 -8.73
N ASP A 46 -4.48 -5.38 -9.47
CA ASP A 46 -5.81 -5.05 -8.96
C ASP A 46 -6.30 -6.16 -8.04
N LEU A 47 -6.46 -5.84 -6.77
CA LEU A 47 -6.98 -6.75 -5.76
C LEU A 47 -8.49 -6.99 -5.88
N LYS A 48 -9.20 -6.16 -6.66
CA LYS A 48 -10.64 -6.24 -6.84
C LYS A 48 -11.03 -6.04 -8.31
N PRO A 49 -10.69 -6.99 -9.20
CA PRO A 49 -10.89 -6.82 -10.64
C PRO A 49 -12.36 -6.61 -11.05
N ASN A 50 -13.31 -7.20 -10.31
CA ASN A 50 -14.75 -7.10 -10.62
C ASN A 50 -15.48 -5.98 -9.86
N SER A 51 -14.76 -5.11 -9.14
CA SER A 51 -15.38 -4.05 -8.36
C SER A 51 -15.31 -2.71 -9.09
N LEU A 52 -16.39 -1.92 -9.00
CA LEU A 52 -16.37 -0.51 -9.38
C LEU A 52 -15.28 0.26 -8.64
N ASN A 53 -15.00 -0.13 -7.39
CA ASN A 53 -13.94 0.43 -6.59
C ASN A 53 -12.64 -0.37 -6.77
N LYS A 54 -11.82 0.07 -7.72
CA LYS A 54 -10.49 -0.50 -7.98
C LYS A 54 -9.62 -0.39 -6.73
N LYS A 55 -8.81 -1.43 -6.50
CA LYS A 55 -7.85 -1.45 -5.38
C LYS A 55 -6.53 -2.00 -5.86
N ILE A 56 -5.68 -1.11 -6.34
CA ILE A 56 -4.41 -1.45 -6.96
C ILE A 56 -3.32 -1.49 -5.89
N LYS A 57 -2.56 -2.57 -5.88
CA LYS A 57 -1.40 -2.78 -5.02
C LYS A 57 -0.15 -2.82 -5.91
N ILE A 58 0.92 -2.24 -5.40
CA ILE A 58 2.25 -2.32 -6.00
C ILE A 58 2.94 -3.53 -5.35
N GLU A 59 3.37 -4.48 -6.17
CA GLU A 59 4.23 -5.58 -5.73
C GLU A 59 5.63 -5.38 -6.31
N TYR A 60 6.62 -5.41 -5.44
CA TYR A 60 8.02 -5.25 -5.81
C TYR A 60 8.51 -6.54 -6.45
N THR A 61 9.16 -6.40 -7.59
CA THR A 61 9.91 -7.48 -8.23
C THR A 61 11.40 -7.17 -8.07
N GLU A 62 12.20 -8.19 -7.72
CA GLU A 62 13.65 -8.07 -7.54
C GLU A 62 14.38 -7.77 -8.88
#